data_AF-A0A9P3PE35-F1
#
_entry.id   AF-A0A9P3PE35-F1
#
_cell.length_a   1.000
_cell.length_b   1.000
_cell.length_c   1.000
_cell.angle_alpha   90.00
_cell.angle_beta   90.00
_cell.angle_gamma   90.00
#
_symmetry.space_group_name_H-M   'P 1'
#
loop_
_entity.id
_entity.type
_entity.pdbx_description
1 polymer ?
#
loop_
_entity_poly.entity_id
_entity_poly.type
_entity_poly.pdbx_seq_one_letter_code
_entity_poly.pdbx_strand_id
1 'polypeptide(L)'
;MSELSAALSDGACLVESTSSAPDLQAVLVARLKRYYANLGSGEVAERASLEDIQLTTAREALSVVIRVQHIIGVEEKPGTDQPPLIGTRDLAELRTLLSIVFKWGVHPVFARVMLAWPEKPPLRGAPRFIDLTTTSEDYSLLSSMTSDLLHLVFPDGVQGRIPQTLITTTILEKHAIDLLKPSITLGWLPKTLVSSLGPVLDDARPLTMRFLNLLSPSHTITALGGILSSVPPPVAHVRKLCVSLLGQQLLRPQGVRGLCAAVFGQEQDETLVEKLQHVARVLMTVPANVKPEDYFANIIPKIMSLLSRGESETNKRVAA
;
A
#
# COMPACT_ATOMS: atom_id res chain seq x y z
N MET A 1 -23.49 4.92 -17.04
CA MET A 1 -22.75 5.71 -18.07
C MET A 1 -22.66 7.22 -17.82
N SER A 2 -23.76 8.00 -17.70
CA SER A 2 -23.67 9.46 -17.46
C SER A 2 -22.97 9.81 -16.14
N GLU A 3 -23.24 9.04 -15.09
CA GLU A 3 -22.62 9.21 -13.76
C GLU A 3 -21.13 8.88 -13.77
N LEU A 4 -20.71 7.84 -14.51
CA LEU A 4 -19.29 7.50 -14.67
C LEU A 4 -18.55 8.61 -15.40
N SER A 5 -19.12 9.14 -16.49
CA SER A 5 -18.55 10.26 -17.23
C SER A 5 -18.43 11.51 -16.36
N ALA A 6 -19.41 11.79 -15.49
CA ALA A 6 -19.35 12.89 -14.55
C ALA A 6 -18.21 12.67 -13.53
N ALA A 7 -18.12 11.46 -12.96
CA ALA A 7 -17.08 11.14 -11.99
C ALA A 7 -15.66 11.24 -12.56
N LEU A 8 -15.45 10.80 -13.79
CA LEU A 8 -14.18 10.95 -14.51
C LEU A 8 -13.90 12.42 -14.84
N SER A 9 -14.90 13.19 -15.28
CA SER A 9 -14.74 14.62 -15.54
C SER A 9 -14.33 15.41 -14.29
N ASP A 10 -14.84 15.01 -13.12
CA ASP A 10 -14.43 15.59 -11.84
C ASP A 10 -12.97 15.24 -11.51
N GLY A 11 -12.57 13.99 -11.74
CA GLY A 11 -11.17 13.55 -11.61
C GLY A 11 -10.22 14.35 -12.49
N ALA A 12 -10.63 14.62 -13.73
CA ALA A 12 -9.80 15.32 -14.71
C ALA A 12 -9.46 16.73 -14.24
N CYS A 13 -10.39 17.39 -13.53
CA CYS A 13 -10.18 18.72 -12.95
C CYS A 13 -9.02 18.75 -11.93
N LEU A 14 -8.77 17.63 -11.24
CA LEU A 14 -7.69 17.49 -10.25
C LEU A 14 -6.33 17.16 -10.89
N VAL A 15 -6.32 16.61 -12.11
CA VAL A 15 -5.10 16.15 -12.80
C VAL A 15 -4.62 17.13 -13.86
N GLU A 16 -5.53 17.79 -14.59
CA GLU A 16 -5.19 18.62 -15.74
C GLU A 16 -4.25 19.78 -15.40
N SER A 17 -3.20 19.96 -16.21
CA SER A 17 -2.24 21.04 -16.06
C SER A 17 -2.81 22.37 -16.58
N THR A 18 -2.97 23.34 -15.69
CA THR A 18 -3.22 24.73 -16.09
C THR A 18 -1.89 25.39 -16.44
N SER A 19 -1.65 25.64 -17.73
CA SER A 19 -0.33 25.95 -18.32
C SER A 19 0.23 27.35 -18.03
N SER A 20 -0.20 28.06 -16.97
CA SER A 20 0.15 29.48 -16.80
C SER A 20 0.45 29.94 -15.36
N ALA A 21 0.45 29.05 -14.37
CA ALA A 21 0.71 29.45 -12.98
C ALA A 21 2.20 29.28 -12.62
N PRO A 22 2.82 30.27 -11.94
CA PRO A 22 4.24 30.24 -11.59
C PRO A 22 4.57 29.35 -10.39
N ASP A 23 3.57 28.93 -9.62
CA ASP A 23 3.74 28.16 -8.37
C ASP A 23 2.75 26.97 -8.29
N LEU A 24 3.21 25.86 -7.73
CA LEU A 24 2.44 24.63 -7.51
C LEU A 24 1.20 24.90 -6.66
N GLN A 25 1.32 25.75 -5.63
CA GLN A 25 0.18 26.10 -4.78
C GLN A 25 -0.96 26.72 -5.60
N ALA A 26 -0.63 27.67 -6.47
CA ALA A 26 -1.59 28.32 -7.34
C ALA A 26 -2.24 27.34 -8.34
N VAL A 27 -1.46 26.39 -8.89
CA VAL A 27 -1.99 25.32 -9.75
C VAL A 27 -3.02 24.47 -9.01
N LEU A 28 -2.70 24.02 -7.79
CA LEU A 28 -3.59 23.16 -7.02
C LEU A 28 -4.87 23.88 -6.56
N VAL A 29 -4.75 25.15 -6.16
CA VAL A 29 -5.94 25.98 -5.83
C VAL A 29 -6.83 26.15 -7.06
N ALA A 30 -6.26 26.40 -8.24
CA ALA A 30 -7.04 26.53 -9.47
C ALA A 30 -7.77 25.22 -9.83
N ARG A 31 -7.10 24.08 -9.68
CA ARG A 31 -7.68 22.73 -9.88
C ARG A 31 -8.83 22.46 -8.92
N LEU A 32 -8.64 22.70 -7.62
CA LEU A 32 -9.68 22.52 -6.61
C LEU A 32 -10.87 23.46 -6.83
N LYS A 33 -10.63 24.74 -7.18
CA LYS A 33 -11.71 25.68 -7.51
C LYS A 33 -12.54 25.20 -8.70
N ARG A 34 -11.90 24.65 -9.74
CA ARG A 34 -12.60 24.05 -10.88
C ARG A 34 -13.38 22.80 -10.49
N TYR A 35 -12.78 21.91 -9.71
CA TYR A 35 -13.44 20.70 -9.21
C TYR A 35 -14.70 21.04 -8.39
N TYR A 36 -14.61 21.97 -7.44
CA TYR A 36 -15.77 22.39 -6.65
C TYR A 36 -16.82 23.15 -7.46
N ALA A 37 -16.41 23.93 -8.47
CA ALA A 37 -17.35 24.55 -9.40
C ALA A 37 -18.16 23.50 -10.18
N ASN A 38 -17.52 22.40 -10.61
CA ASN A 38 -18.19 21.29 -11.27
C ASN A 38 -19.11 20.50 -10.33
N LEU A 39 -18.67 20.27 -9.08
CA LEU A 39 -19.46 19.57 -8.07
C LEU A 39 -20.64 20.43 -7.56
N GLY A 40 -20.63 21.74 -7.81
CA GLY A 40 -21.59 22.70 -7.27
C GLY A 40 -21.52 22.87 -5.76
N SER A 41 -20.43 22.41 -5.13
CA SER A 41 -20.24 22.45 -3.68
C SER A 41 -18.75 22.44 -3.31
N GLY A 42 -18.42 23.11 -2.21
CA GLY A 42 -17.05 23.22 -1.69
C GLY A 42 -16.44 24.60 -1.87
N GLU A 43 -15.53 24.97 -0.96
CA GLU A 43 -14.76 26.20 -1.01
C GLU A 43 -13.29 25.89 -0.79
N VAL A 44 -12.41 26.60 -1.51
CA VAL A 44 -10.96 26.50 -1.30
C VAL A 44 -10.55 27.67 -0.41
N ALA A 45 -10.00 27.37 0.75
CA ALA A 45 -9.45 28.39 1.64
C ALA A 45 -8.27 29.11 0.96
N GLU A 46 -8.41 30.43 0.73
CA GLU A 46 -7.41 31.21 -0.02
C GLU A 46 -6.09 31.41 0.74
N ARG A 47 -6.07 31.13 2.06
CA ARG A 47 -4.89 31.25 2.94
C ARG A 47 -4.37 29.92 3.46
N ALA A 48 -4.75 28.79 2.85
CA ALA A 48 -4.27 27.48 3.25
C ALA A 48 -2.78 27.28 2.89
N SER A 49 -2.06 26.51 3.72
CA SER A 49 -0.67 26.14 3.40
C SER A 49 -0.62 25.20 2.19
N LEU A 50 0.56 25.05 1.56
CA LEU A 50 0.73 24.10 0.47
C LEU A 50 0.39 22.66 0.91
N GLU A 51 0.76 22.28 2.14
CA GLU A 51 0.48 20.96 2.69
C GLU A 51 -1.03 20.73 2.86
N ASP A 52 -1.77 21.73 3.35
CA ASP A 52 -3.23 21.64 3.49
C ASP A 52 -3.92 21.51 2.13
N ILE A 53 -3.44 22.24 1.12
CA ILE A 53 -3.96 22.19 -0.24
C ILE A 53 -3.67 20.84 -0.88
N GLN A 54 -2.45 20.30 -0.70
CA GLN A 54 -2.07 18.96 -1.16
C GLN A 54 -2.92 17.88 -0.51
N LEU A 55 -3.13 17.95 0.81
CA LEU A 55 -3.95 17.02 1.57
C LEU A 55 -5.41 17.08 1.14
N THR A 56 -5.96 18.28 0.95
CA THR A 56 -7.33 18.48 0.45
C THR A 56 -7.46 17.87 -0.96
N THR A 57 -6.51 18.14 -1.84
CA THR A 57 -6.47 17.55 -3.19
C THR A 57 -6.43 16.02 -3.13
N ALA A 58 -5.66 15.43 -2.21
CA ALA A 58 -5.60 13.98 -2.03
C ALA A 58 -6.92 13.39 -1.52
N ARG A 59 -7.64 14.08 -0.63
CA ARG A 59 -8.96 13.64 -0.14
C ARG A 59 -10.02 13.69 -1.22
N GLU A 60 -10.05 14.74 -2.02
CA GLU A 60 -10.97 14.83 -3.16
C GLU A 60 -10.63 13.79 -4.23
N ALA A 61 -9.34 13.55 -4.51
CA ALA A 61 -8.90 12.49 -5.42
C ALA A 61 -9.33 11.10 -4.93
N LEU A 62 -9.23 10.82 -3.62
CA LEU A 62 -9.70 9.57 -3.04
C LEU A 62 -11.22 9.42 -3.19
N SER A 63 -11.98 10.49 -2.94
CA SER A 63 -13.44 10.50 -3.08
C SER A 63 -13.88 10.20 -4.52
N VAL A 64 -13.19 10.79 -5.52
CA VAL A 64 -13.41 10.48 -6.94
C VAL A 64 -13.13 9.01 -7.23
N VAL A 65 -11.99 8.48 -6.79
CA VAL A 65 -11.61 7.08 -7.03
C VAL A 65 -12.60 6.10 -6.39
N ILE A 66 -13.09 6.39 -5.18
CA ILE A 66 -14.13 5.59 -4.51
C ILE A 66 -15.42 5.60 -5.32
N ARG A 67 -15.87 6.77 -5.76
CA ARG A 67 -17.10 6.91 -6.55
C ARG A 67 -16.99 6.15 -7.88
N VAL A 68 -15.87 6.28 -8.58
CA VAL A 68 -15.61 5.55 -9.83
C VAL A 68 -15.61 4.04 -9.59
N GLN A 69 -14.88 3.56 -8.57
CA GLN A 69 -14.85 2.13 -8.21
C GLN A 69 -16.24 1.59 -7.88
N HIS A 70 -17.05 2.35 -7.15
CA HIS A 70 -18.41 1.96 -6.79
C HIS A 70 -19.30 1.81 -8.03
N ILE A 71 -19.27 2.78 -8.95
CA ILE A 71 -20.05 2.73 -10.19
C ILE A 71 -19.64 1.51 -11.04
N ILE A 72 -18.35 1.27 -11.22
CA ILE A 72 -17.84 0.12 -11.99
C ILE A 72 -18.21 -1.19 -11.29
N GLY A 73 -18.03 -1.28 -9.98
CA GLY A 73 -18.31 -2.49 -9.20
C GLY A 73 -19.78 -2.88 -9.17
N VAL A 74 -20.70 -1.93 -9.33
CA VAL A 74 -22.15 -2.19 -9.46
C VAL A 74 -22.52 -2.61 -10.88
N GLU A 75 -21.85 -2.08 -11.91
CA GLU A 75 -22.14 -2.38 -13.32
C GLU A 75 -21.54 -3.72 -13.80
N GLU A 76 -20.43 -4.19 -13.20
CA GLU A 76 -19.81 -5.50 -13.52
C GLU A 76 -20.64 -6.69 -12.98
N LYS A 77 -21.68 -7.10 -13.70
CA LYS A 77 -22.28 -8.43 -13.50
C LYS A 77 -21.35 -9.52 -14.03
N PRO A 78 -21.05 -10.58 -13.26
CA PRO A 78 -20.18 -11.65 -13.72
C PRO A 78 -20.81 -12.39 -14.91
N GLY A 79 -20.12 -12.38 -16.06
CA GLY A 79 -20.47 -13.20 -17.24
C GLY A 79 -20.82 -12.44 -18.52
N THR A 80 -20.74 -11.11 -18.55
CA THR A 80 -20.89 -10.34 -19.79
C THR A 80 -19.53 -9.97 -20.37
N ASP A 81 -19.21 -10.48 -21.57
CA ASP A 81 -18.09 -10.07 -22.44
C ASP A 81 -18.27 -8.62 -22.96
N GLN A 82 -18.57 -7.68 -22.05
CA GLN A 82 -18.61 -6.27 -22.41
C GLN A 82 -17.19 -5.70 -22.43
N PRO A 83 -16.85 -4.89 -23.44
CA PRO A 83 -15.57 -4.21 -23.47
C PRO A 83 -15.43 -3.33 -22.23
N PRO A 84 -14.19 -3.12 -21.74
CA PRO A 84 -13.96 -2.30 -20.55
C PRO A 84 -14.60 -0.92 -20.74
N LEU A 85 -15.40 -0.50 -19.77
CA LEU A 85 -16.15 0.77 -19.76
C LEU A 85 -15.24 2.02 -19.72
N ILE A 86 -13.92 1.83 -19.66
CA ILE A 86 -12.92 2.85 -19.35
C ILE A 86 -11.83 2.85 -20.43
N GLY A 87 -11.57 4.02 -21.00
CA GLY A 87 -10.51 4.21 -21.99
C GLY A 87 -9.11 4.23 -21.38
N THR A 88 -8.09 4.07 -22.22
CA THR A 88 -6.68 4.12 -21.78
C THR A 88 -6.29 5.46 -21.13
N ARG A 89 -6.90 6.57 -21.58
CA ARG A 89 -6.74 7.91 -21.01
C ARG A 89 -7.25 7.96 -19.56
N ASP A 90 -8.49 7.52 -19.34
CA ASP A 90 -9.14 7.51 -18.03
C ASP A 90 -8.36 6.62 -17.04
N LEU A 91 -7.76 5.52 -17.53
CA LEU A 91 -6.87 4.69 -16.71
C LEU A 91 -5.59 5.39 -16.28
N ALA A 92 -4.97 6.16 -17.18
CA ALA A 92 -3.80 6.96 -16.82
C ALA A 92 -4.16 8.03 -15.78
N GLU A 93 -5.36 8.60 -15.90
CA GLU A 93 -5.90 9.56 -14.95
C GLU A 93 -6.15 8.93 -13.57
N LEU A 94 -6.85 7.80 -13.49
CA LEU A 94 -7.10 7.08 -12.23
C LEU A 94 -5.80 6.66 -11.53
N ARG A 95 -4.78 6.24 -12.29
CA ARG A 95 -3.44 5.96 -11.75
C ARG A 95 -2.77 7.20 -11.17
N THR A 96 -2.99 8.34 -11.81
CA THR A 96 -2.46 9.63 -11.34
C THR A 96 -3.19 10.08 -10.08
N LEU A 97 -4.52 9.94 -10.01
CA LEU A 97 -5.30 10.20 -8.80
C LEU A 97 -4.85 9.30 -7.64
N LEU A 98 -4.70 7.99 -7.85
CA LEU A 98 -4.14 7.09 -6.82
C LEU A 98 -2.74 7.53 -6.37
N SER A 99 -1.88 7.93 -7.29
CA SER A 99 -0.56 8.45 -6.95
C SER A 99 -0.63 9.73 -6.10
N ILE A 100 -1.59 10.61 -6.37
CA ILE A 100 -1.86 11.81 -5.56
C ILE A 100 -2.33 11.41 -4.16
N VAL A 101 -3.29 10.47 -4.05
CA VAL A 101 -3.80 9.98 -2.76
C VAL A 101 -2.68 9.48 -1.86
N PHE A 102 -1.78 8.64 -2.39
CA PHE A 102 -0.67 8.11 -1.59
C PHE A 102 0.39 9.17 -1.29
N LYS A 103 0.85 9.94 -2.29
CA LYS A 103 1.98 10.87 -2.12
C LYS A 103 1.63 12.11 -1.32
N TRP A 104 0.42 12.63 -1.44
CA TRP A 104 -0.01 13.89 -0.82
C TRP A 104 -0.97 13.68 0.36
N GLY A 105 -1.61 12.52 0.45
CA GLY A 105 -2.51 12.17 1.54
C GLY A 105 -1.89 11.19 2.53
N VAL A 106 -1.79 9.92 2.13
CA VAL A 106 -1.39 8.84 3.06
C VAL A 106 0.03 9.04 3.59
N HIS A 107 1.01 9.30 2.72
CA HIS A 107 2.43 9.39 3.14
C HIS A 107 2.70 10.55 4.12
N PRO A 108 2.27 11.79 3.86
CA PRO A 108 2.53 12.89 4.78
C PRO A 108 1.82 12.72 6.12
N VAL A 109 0.54 12.33 6.10
CA VAL A 109 -0.23 12.09 7.34
C VAL A 109 0.40 10.94 8.13
N PHE A 110 0.78 9.86 7.46
CA PHE A 110 1.51 8.75 8.07
C PHE A 110 2.81 9.22 8.71
N ALA A 111 3.61 10.03 8.02
CA ALA A 111 4.87 10.56 8.56
C ALA A 111 4.64 11.38 9.84
N ARG A 112 3.61 12.24 9.88
CA ARG A 112 3.27 13.02 11.08
C ARG A 112 2.85 12.14 12.26
N VAL A 113 1.99 11.14 12.02
CA VAL A 113 1.59 10.15 13.04
C VAL A 113 2.80 9.39 13.57
N MET A 114 3.72 8.98 12.70
CA MET A 114 4.94 8.28 13.09
C MET A 114 5.88 9.14 13.92
N LEU A 115 6.03 10.43 13.60
CA LEU A 115 6.84 11.38 14.38
C LEU A 115 6.27 11.61 15.79
N ALA A 116 4.96 11.53 15.93
CA ALA A 116 4.27 11.64 17.21
C ALA A 116 4.41 10.39 18.10
N TRP A 117 4.86 9.25 17.56
CA TRP A 117 4.96 8.03 18.35
C TRP A 117 6.15 8.01 19.30
N PRO A 118 5.94 7.69 20.59
CA PRO A 118 7.02 7.54 21.53
C PRO A 118 7.77 6.23 21.24
N GLU A 119 8.91 6.31 20.55
CA GLU A 119 9.77 5.15 20.30
C GLU A 119 10.41 4.58 21.58
N LYS A 120 10.46 5.37 22.66
CA LYS A 120 10.97 4.97 23.97
C LYS A 120 10.12 5.60 25.08
N PRO A 121 9.87 4.89 26.21
CA PRO A 121 9.33 5.54 27.40
C PRO A 121 10.27 6.71 27.78
N PRO A 122 9.73 7.87 28.18
CA PRO A 122 10.57 8.98 28.56
C PRO A 122 11.51 8.53 29.69
N LEU A 123 12.82 8.63 29.46
CA LEU A 123 13.78 8.63 30.55
C LEU A 123 13.34 9.75 31.50
N ARG A 124 13.19 9.42 32.78
CA ARG A 124 12.78 10.36 33.84
C ARG A 124 13.52 11.70 33.67
N GLY A 125 12.80 12.78 33.34
CA GLY A 125 13.31 14.14 33.50
C GLY A 125 13.23 15.13 32.34
N ALA A 126 12.78 14.75 31.13
CA ALA A 126 12.63 15.72 30.03
C ALA A 126 11.17 15.89 29.60
N PRO A 127 10.53 17.06 29.81
CA PRO A 127 9.21 17.34 29.28
C PRO A 127 9.29 17.51 27.76
N ARG A 128 8.86 16.50 27.00
CA ARG A 128 8.52 16.68 25.59
C ARG A 128 7.09 17.24 25.56
N PHE A 129 6.95 18.52 25.20
CA PHE A 129 5.66 19.07 24.82
C PHE A 129 5.25 18.43 23.50
N ILE A 130 4.51 17.32 23.58
CA ILE A 130 3.82 16.73 22.44
C ILE A 130 2.47 17.42 22.39
N ASP A 131 2.20 18.12 21.29
CA ASP A 131 0.88 18.66 21.04
C ASP A 131 -0.09 17.50 20.75
N LEU A 132 -0.88 17.13 21.76
CA LEU A 132 -1.73 15.93 21.74
C LEU A 132 -2.99 16.12 20.88
N THR A 133 -3.37 17.35 20.54
CA THR A 133 -4.62 17.62 19.80
C THR A 133 -4.46 17.39 18.30
N THR A 134 -3.37 17.87 17.71
CA THR A 134 -3.08 17.72 16.28
C THR A 134 -2.79 16.26 15.89
N THR A 135 -2.20 15.50 16.80
CA THR A 135 -1.85 14.09 16.58
C THR A 135 -3.07 13.15 16.55
N SER A 136 -4.14 13.47 17.27
CA SER A 136 -5.38 12.69 17.26
C SER A 136 -6.19 12.89 15.96
N GLU A 137 -6.20 14.11 15.42
CA GLU A 137 -6.83 14.42 14.14
C GLU A 137 -6.11 13.74 12.97
N ASP A 138 -4.78 13.83 12.93
CA ASP A 138 -3.95 13.15 11.93
C ASP A 138 -4.11 11.62 12.01
N TYR A 139 -4.20 11.05 13.21
CA TYR A 139 -4.46 9.63 13.40
C TYR A 139 -5.83 9.21 12.85
N SER A 140 -6.87 9.98 13.18
CA SER A 140 -8.24 9.73 12.71
C SER A 140 -8.32 9.83 11.19
N LEU A 141 -7.66 10.85 10.61
CA LEU A 141 -7.59 11.05 9.17
C LEU A 141 -6.87 9.88 8.47
N LEU A 142 -5.69 9.49 8.95
CA LEU A 142 -4.95 8.35 8.41
C LEU A 142 -5.77 7.06 8.50
N SER A 143 -6.46 6.85 9.62
CA SER A 143 -7.30 5.67 9.84
C SER A 143 -8.47 5.63 8.87
N SER A 144 -9.16 6.76 8.64
CA SER A 144 -10.22 6.89 7.64
C SER A 144 -9.68 6.59 6.24
N MET A 145 -8.61 7.28 5.81
CA MET A 145 -8.05 7.08 4.47
C MET A 145 -7.57 5.64 4.24
N THR A 146 -6.95 5.03 5.25
CA THR A 146 -6.49 3.63 5.17
C THR A 146 -7.69 2.68 5.07
N SER A 147 -8.74 2.92 5.87
CA SER A 147 -9.99 2.15 5.81
C SER A 147 -10.63 2.28 4.43
N ASP A 148 -10.77 3.49 3.91
CA ASP A 148 -11.38 3.76 2.61
C ASP A 148 -10.62 3.06 1.47
N LEU A 149 -9.28 3.11 1.50
CA LEU A 149 -8.43 2.40 0.54
C LEU A 149 -8.54 0.87 0.66
N LEU A 150 -8.67 0.33 1.88
CA LEU A 150 -8.90 -1.10 2.07
C LEU A 150 -10.29 -1.50 1.55
N HIS A 151 -11.32 -0.69 1.78
CA HIS A 151 -12.67 -0.92 1.26
C HIS A 151 -12.77 -0.75 -0.26
N LEU A 152 -11.88 0.04 -0.87
CA LEU A 152 -11.74 0.11 -2.32
C LEU A 152 -11.36 -1.25 -2.93
N VAL A 153 -10.48 -1.99 -2.24
CA VAL A 153 -10.02 -3.34 -2.62
C VAL A 153 -11.01 -4.42 -2.14
N PHE A 154 -11.63 -4.20 -0.99
CA PHE A 154 -12.50 -5.15 -0.28
C PHE A 154 -13.84 -4.51 0.12
N PRO A 155 -14.71 -4.15 -0.83
CA PRO A 155 -15.96 -3.44 -0.53
C PRO A 155 -16.89 -4.23 0.39
N ASP A 156 -16.93 -5.55 0.19
CA ASP A 156 -17.75 -6.49 0.98
C ASP A 156 -16.97 -7.12 2.17
N GLY A 157 -15.85 -6.52 2.57
CA GLY A 157 -15.03 -6.98 3.70
C GLY A 157 -14.20 -8.25 3.42
N VAL A 158 -13.91 -9.03 4.46
CA VAL A 158 -12.90 -10.11 4.44
C VAL A 158 -13.33 -11.33 3.62
N GLN A 159 -14.60 -11.67 3.61
CA GLN A 159 -15.15 -12.80 2.83
C GLN A 159 -15.82 -12.33 1.53
N GLY A 160 -15.88 -11.02 1.33
CA GLY A 160 -16.48 -10.37 0.19
C GLY A 160 -15.82 -10.70 -1.14
N ARG A 161 -16.45 -10.43 -2.28
CA ARG A 161 -15.75 -10.58 -3.57
C ARG A 161 -14.75 -9.44 -3.76
N ILE A 162 -13.69 -9.69 -4.53
CA ILE A 162 -12.73 -8.67 -4.91
C ILE A 162 -13.14 -8.16 -6.28
N PRO A 163 -13.44 -6.86 -6.43
CA PRO A 163 -13.73 -6.26 -7.73
C PRO A 163 -12.56 -6.53 -8.67
N GLN A 164 -12.83 -7.03 -9.88
CA GLN A 164 -11.80 -7.28 -10.89
C GLN A 164 -11.52 -6.01 -11.70
N THR A 165 -11.49 -4.86 -11.01
CA THR A 165 -11.32 -3.56 -11.65
C THR A 165 -9.86 -3.20 -11.79
N LEU A 166 -9.58 -2.32 -12.74
CA LEU A 166 -8.23 -1.82 -13.00
C LEU A 166 -7.68 -0.94 -11.86
N ILE A 167 -8.56 -0.40 -11.03
CA ILE A 167 -8.20 0.32 -9.80
C ILE A 167 -7.63 -0.68 -8.80
N THR A 168 -8.33 -1.79 -8.56
CA THR A 168 -7.88 -2.86 -7.67
C THR A 168 -6.56 -3.46 -8.13
N THR A 169 -6.40 -3.75 -9.43
CA THR A 169 -5.12 -4.25 -9.96
C THR A 169 -4.00 -3.23 -9.81
N THR A 170 -4.26 -1.95 -10.08
CA THR A 170 -3.27 -0.88 -9.91
C THR A 170 -2.80 -0.78 -8.45
N ILE A 171 -3.70 -0.92 -7.47
CA ILE A 171 -3.31 -0.92 -6.05
C ILE A 171 -2.47 -2.14 -5.72
N LEU A 172 -2.89 -3.34 -6.15
CA LEU A 172 -2.17 -4.58 -5.89
C LEU A 172 -0.76 -4.61 -6.49
N GLU A 173 -0.58 -4.00 -7.66
CA GLU A 173 0.69 -4.04 -8.39
C GLU A 173 1.63 -2.86 -8.06
N LYS A 174 1.09 -1.64 -7.96
CA LYS A 174 1.90 -0.42 -7.86
C LYS A 174 1.93 0.21 -6.48
N HIS A 175 0.87 0.03 -5.70
CA HIS A 175 0.70 0.70 -4.40
C HIS A 175 0.57 -0.28 -3.23
N ALA A 176 1.00 -1.53 -3.41
CA ALA A 176 0.92 -2.55 -2.37
C ALA A 176 1.65 -2.12 -1.09
N ILE A 177 2.87 -1.58 -1.22
CA ILE A 177 3.67 -1.09 -0.08
C ILE A 177 2.95 0.09 0.58
N ASP A 178 2.47 1.03 -0.23
CA ASP A 178 1.84 2.27 0.23
C ASP A 178 0.55 2.01 1.02
N LEU A 179 -0.17 0.94 0.69
CA LEU A 179 -1.36 0.50 1.42
C LEU A 179 -1.01 -0.40 2.62
N LEU A 180 -0.10 -1.36 2.45
CA LEU A 180 0.27 -2.30 3.50
C LEU A 180 0.96 -1.60 4.68
N LYS A 181 1.82 -0.62 4.42
CA LYS A 181 2.58 0.08 5.46
C LYS A 181 1.65 0.72 6.52
N PRO A 182 0.70 1.61 6.18
CA PRO A 182 -0.23 2.15 7.18
C PRO A 182 -1.17 1.07 7.75
N SER A 183 -1.61 0.10 6.95
CA SER A 183 -2.53 -0.95 7.42
C SER A 183 -1.91 -1.86 8.50
N ILE A 184 -0.66 -2.29 8.31
CA ILE A 184 0.10 -3.08 9.30
C ILE A 184 0.35 -2.24 10.56
N THR A 185 0.68 -0.97 10.37
CA THR A 185 1.06 -0.05 11.43
C THR A 185 -0.13 0.29 12.33
N LEU A 186 -1.29 0.58 11.76
CA LEU A 186 -2.52 0.87 12.50
C LEU A 186 -3.21 -0.38 13.03
N GLY A 187 -3.17 -1.48 12.26
CA GLY A 187 -3.80 -2.73 12.64
C GLY A 187 -3.12 -3.42 13.84
N TRP A 188 -1.80 -3.37 13.97
CA TRP A 188 -1.05 -4.09 15.02
C TRP A 188 -0.47 -3.17 16.09
N LEU A 189 -1.22 -2.16 16.47
CA LEU A 189 -0.79 -1.21 17.49
C LEU A 189 -0.61 -1.90 18.87
N PRO A 190 0.54 -1.74 19.53
CA PRO A 190 0.74 -2.23 20.90
C PRO A 190 -0.24 -1.58 21.87
N LYS A 191 -0.71 -2.35 22.87
CA LYS A 191 -1.65 -1.88 23.91
C LYS A 191 -1.20 -0.59 24.62
N THR A 192 0.11 -0.35 24.69
CA THR A 192 0.70 0.85 25.29
C THR A 192 0.43 2.13 24.50
N LEU A 193 0.19 2.04 23.19
CA LEU A 193 -0.07 3.17 22.30
C LEU A 193 -1.58 3.40 22.04
N VAL A 194 -2.40 2.37 22.27
CA VAL A 194 -3.87 2.45 22.13
C VAL A 194 -4.46 3.51 23.06
N SER A 195 -3.92 3.66 24.27
CA SER A 195 -4.46 4.61 25.25
C SER A 195 -4.11 6.08 24.96
N SER A 196 -3.13 6.37 24.10
CA SER A 196 -2.63 7.74 23.89
C SER A 196 -3.09 8.41 22.59
N LEU A 197 -3.41 7.64 21.54
CA LEU A 197 -3.62 8.19 20.18
C LEU A 197 -4.95 7.82 19.54
N GLY A 198 -5.58 6.72 19.98
CA GLY A 198 -6.84 6.26 19.42
C GLY A 198 -7.01 4.74 19.49
N PRO A 199 -8.22 4.23 19.20
CA PRO A 199 -8.50 2.80 19.14
C PRO A 199 -7.71 2.15 18.00
N VAL A 200 -7.38 0.87 18.16
CA VAL A 200 -6.77 0.07 17.09
C VAL A 200 -7.73 0.02 15.88
N LEU A 201 -7.20 0.12 14.67
CA LEU A 201 -7.96 -0.16 13.45
C LEU A 201 -8.11 -1.68 13.29
N ASP A 202 -8.98 -2.29 14.10
CA ASP A 202 -9.08 -3.75 14.20
C ASP A 202 -9.51 -4.40 12.86
N ASP A 203 -10.35 -3.72 12.08
CA ASP A 203 -10.80 -4.16 10.75
C ASP A 203 -9.67 -4.23 9.72
N ALA A 204 -8.59 -3.45 9.90
CA ALA A 204 -7.46 -3.50 8.99
C ALA A 204 -6.70 -4.82 9.08
N ARG A 205 -6.71 -5.53 10.22
CA ARG A 205 -5.95 -6.78 10.38
C ARG A 205 -6.41 -7.88 9.41
N PRO A 206 -7.69 -8.31 9.41
CA PRO A 206 -8.11 -9.39 8.54
C PRO A 206 -8.08 -8.99 7.05
N LEU A 207 -8.32 -7.71 6.72
CA LEU A 207 -8.18 -7.19 5.36
C LEU A 207 -6.72 -7.18 4.88
N THR A 208 -5.78 -6.80 5.75
CA THR A 208 -4.34 -6.87 5.46
C THR A 208 -3.90 -8.32 5.24
N MET A 209 -4.32 -9.26 6.10
CA MET A 209 -3.97 -10.67 5.92
C MET A 209 -4.55 -11.23 4.62
N ARG A 210 -5.77 -10.83 4.27
CA ARG A 210 -6.38 -11.16 3.00
C ARG A 210 -5.58 -10.58 1.83
N PHE A 211 -5.20 -9.32 1.89
CA PHE A 211 -4.37 -8.66 0.88
C PHE A 211 -3.05 -9.41 0.63
N LEU A 212 -2.34 -9.79 1.70
CA LEU A 212 -1.10 -10.58 1.61
C LEU A 212 -1.33 -11.97 0.98
N ASN A 213 -2.50 -12.57 1.19
CA ASN A 213 -2.83 -13.88 0.61
C ASN A 213 -3.16 -13.80 -0.89
N LEU A 214 -3.66 -12.66 -1.37
CA LEU A 214 -3.92 -12.42 -2.78
C LEU A 214 -2.66 -12.20 -3.59
N LEU A 215 -1.66 -11.58 -2.97
CA LEU A 215 -0.37 -11.36 -3.61
C LEU A 215 0.37 -12.69 -3.80
N SER A 216 1.13 -12.76 -4.90
CA SER A 216 2.10 -13.83 -5.08
C SER A 216 3.14 -13.77 -3.95
N PRO A 217 3.77 -14.90 -3.58
CA PRO A 217 4.82 -14.88 -2.56
C PRO A 217 5.96 -13.91 -2.89
N SER A 218 6.34 -13.75 -4.16
CA SER A 218 7.36 -12.77 -4.56
C SER A 218 6.92 -11.33 -4.28
N HIS A 219 5.71 -10.93 -4.71
CA HIS A 219 5.19 -9.58 -4.45
C HIS A 219 5.04 -9.31 -2.95
N THR A 220 4.59 -10.31 -2.19
CA THR A 220 4.45 -10.18 -0.73
C THR A 220 5.81 -9.97 -0.06
N ILE A 221 6.83 -10.74 -0.48
CA ILE A 221 8.19 -10.63 0.06
C ILE A 221 8.81 -9.28 -0.32
N THR A 222 8.66 -8.85 -1.58
CA THR A 222 9.11 -7.53 -2.03
C THR A 222 8.42 -6.41 -1.24
N ALA A 223 7.11 -6.50 -1.02
CA ALA A 223 6.38 -5.46 -0.31
C ALA A 223 6.78 -5.37 1.17
N LEU A 224 6.83 -6.51 1.89
CA LEU A 224 7.25 -6.55 3.28
C LEU A 224 8.73 -6.16 3.45
N GLY A 225 9.60 -6.58 2.52
CA GLY A 225 10.99 -6.16 2.46
C GLY A 225 11.13 -4.65 2.24
N GLY A 226 10.33 -4.08 1.34
CA GLY A 226 10.28 -2.64 1.10
C GLY A 226 9.85 -1.84 2.33
N ILE A 227 8.90 -2.35 3.12
CA ILE A 227 8.51 -1.73 4.40
C ILE A 227 9.68 -1.76 5.40
N LEU A 228 10.37 -2.91 5.50
CA LEU A 228 11.52 -3.08 6.39
C LEU A 228 12.70 -2.18 6.04
N SER A 229 12.96 -1.99 4.75
CA SER A 229 14.03 -1.14 4.23
C SER A 229 13.62 0.33 4.05
N SER A 230 12.39 0.69 4.42
CA SER A 230 11.91 2.06 4.23
C SER A 230 12.66 3.07 5.11
N VAL A 231 12.74 4.32 4.62
CA VAL A 231 13.33 5.44 5.34
C VAL A 231 12.22 6.46 5.66
N PRO A 232 12.03 6.86 6.93
CA PRO A 232 12.71 6.38 8.13
C PRO A 232 12.38 4.91 8.45
N PRO A 233 13.26 4.21 9.22
CA PRO A 233 13.07 2.80 9.54
C PRO A 233 11.75 2.58 10.28
N PRO A 234 11.05 1.45 10.06
CA PRO A 234 9.79 1.17 10.73
C PRO A 234 9.99 0.98 12.23
N VAL A 235 8.99 1.41 13.00
CA VAL A 235 8.91 1.19 14.45
C VAL A 235 9.02 -0.29 14.81
N ALA A 236 9.54 -0.56 16.01
CA ALA A 236 9.94 -1.89 16.43
C ALA A 236 8.83 -2.96 16.30
N HIS A 237 7.57 -2.60 16.57
CA HIS A 237 6.45 -3.54 16.46
C HIS A 237 6.15 -3.90 14.99
N VAL A 238 6.11 -2.91 14.09
CA VAL A 238 5.94 -3.12 12.64
C VAL A 238 7.08 -3.97 12.09
N ARG A 239 8.33 -3.68 12.50
CA ARG A 239 9.50 -4.47 12.08
C ARG A 239 9.38 -5.94 12.50
N LYS A 240 9.05 -6.21 13.77
CA LYS A 240 8.86 -7.58 14.28
C LYS A 240 7.76 -8.31 13.53
N LEU A 241 6.65 -7.62 13.24
CA LEU A 241 5.53 -8.18 12.51
C LEU A 241 5.89 -8.50 11.05
N CYS A 242 6.54 -7.57 10.33
CA CYS A 242 6.97 -7.80 8.95
C CYS A 242 7.93 -9.00 8.85
N VAL A 243 8.87 -9.15 9.79
CA VAL A 243 9.76 -10.33 9.86
C VAL A 243 8.97 -11.61 10.09
N SER A 244 7.99 -11.59 11.01
CA SER A 244 7.12 -12.74 11.26
C SER A 244 6.30 -13.12 10.02
N LEU A 245 5.70 -12.13 9.34
CA LEU A 245 4.91 -12.34 8.12
C LEU A 245 5.77 -12.86 6.97
N LEU A 246 6.99 -12.33 6.78
CA LEU A 246 7.96 -12.85 5.81
C LEU A 246 8.28 -14.32 6.06
N GLY A 247 8.53 -14.69 7.33
CA GLY A 247 8.75 -16.08 7.71
C GLY A 247 7.58 -16.99 7.33
N GLN A 248 6.34 -16.54 7.52
CA GLN A 248 5.15 -17.27 7.08
C GLN A 248 5.06 -17.41 5.55
N GLN A 249 5.46 -16.38 4.80
CA GLN A 249 5.47 -16.46 3.33
C GLN A 249 6.47 -17.49 2.80
N LEU A 250 7.63 -17.66 3.46
CA LEU A 250 8.61 -18.69 3.08
C LEU A 250 8.07 -20.12 3.25
N LEU A 251 7.19 -20.32 4.24
CA LEU A 251 6.56 -21.61 4.50
C LEU A 251 5.50 -21.97 3.45
N ARG A 252 5.01 -21.03 2.64
CA ARG A 252 4.06 -21.32 1.55
C ARG A 252 4.70 -22.24 0.48
N PRO A 253 3.91 -22.99 -0.31
CA PRO A 253 4.43 -23.93 -1.31
C PRO A 253 5.39 -23.31 -2.33
N GLN A 254 5.24 -22.02 -2.65
CA GLN A 254 6.12 -21.27 -3.56
C GLN A 254 6.95 -20.19 -2.84
N GLY A 255 7.09 -20.26 -1.52
CA GLY A 255 7.75 -19.24 -0.71
C GLY A 255 9.22 -19.03 -1.07
N VAL A 256 10.01 -20.11 -1.11
CA VAL A 256 11.45 -20.06 -1.47
C VAL A 256 11.66 -19.56 -2.90
N ARG A 257 10.84 -20.03 -3.86
CA ARG A 257 10.89 -19.55 -5.25
C ARG A 257 10.51 -18.07 -5.34
N GLY A 258 9.51 -17.65 -4.58
CA GLY A 258 9.09 -16.26 -4.46
C GLY A 258 10.19 -15.37 -3.89
N LEU A 259 10.93 -15.83 -2.87
CA LEU A 259 12.09 -15.13 -2.32
C LEU A 259 13.16 -14.91 -3.38
N CYS A 260 13.54 -15.97 -4.12
CA CYS A 260 14.49 -15.85 -5.21
C CYS A 260 13.99 -14.87 -6.28
N ALA A 261 12.73 -14.98 -6.71
CA ALA A 261 12.15 -14.07 -7.68
C ALA A 261 12.13 -12.61 -7.19
N ALA A 262 11.88 -12.38 -5.90
CA ALA A 262 11.90 -11.04 -5.30
C ALA A 262 13.31 -10.43 -5.25
N VAL A 263 14.34 -11.22 -4.96
CA VAL A 263 15.73 -10.74 -4.83
C VAL A 263 16.43 -10.64 -6.19
N PHE A 264 16.25 -11.63 -7.05
CA PHE A 264 16.90 -11.67 -8.38
C PHE A 264 16.09 -10.94 -9.47
N GLY A 265 14.79 -10.77 -9.29
CA GLY A 265 13.94 -10.03 -10.23
C GLY A 265 14.03 -8.51 -10.09
N GLN A 266 14.71 -8.00 -9.05
CA GLN A 266 14.98 -6.58 -8.92
C GLN A 266 16.26 -6.21 -9.69
N GLU A 267 16.14 -5.23 -10.60
CA GLU A 267 17.23 -4.58 -11.34
C GLU A 267 18.08 -3.68 -10.42
N GLN A 268 18.46 -4.18 -9.25
CA GLN A 268 19.42 -3.51 -8.39
C GLN A 268 20.85 -3.91 -8.78
N ASP A 269 21.76 -2.93 -8.78
CA ASP A 269 23.20 -3.04 -9.07
C ASP A 269 23.99 -3.93 -8.10
N GLU A 270 23.32 -4.61 -7.16
CA GLU A 270 23.96 -5.56 -6.25
C GLU A 270 24.55 -6.75 -7.03
N THR A 271 25.74 -7.17 -6.61
CA THR A 271 26.41 -8.32 -7.21
C THR A 271 25.61 -9.60 -6.95
N LEU A 272 25.69 -10.58 -7.86
CA LEU A 272 25.00 -11.87 -7.70
C LEU A 272 25.34 -12.56 -6.38
N VAL A 273 26.56 -12.38 -5.88
CA VAL A 273 27.03 -12.95 -4.61
C VAL A 273 26.31 -12.32 -3.42
N GLU A 274 26.14 -10.99 -3.39
CA GLU A 274 25.42 -10.29 -2.32
C GLU A 274 23.95 -10.71 -2.29
N LYS A 275 23.31 -10.83 -3.46
CA LYS A 275 21.94 -11.35 -3.61
C LYS A 275 21.81 -12.78 -3.06
N LEU A 276 22.75 -13.67 -3.38
CA LEU A 276 22.77 -15.04 -2.85
C LEU A 276 23.00 -15.07 -1.33
N GLN A 277 23.91 -14.25 -0.82
CA GLN A 277 24.14 -14.12 0.63
C GLN A 277 22.91 -13.55 1.36
N HIS A 278 22.19 -12.62 0.74
CA HIS A 278 20.94 -12.11 1.27
C HIS A 278 19.89 -13.23 1.36
N VAL A 279 19.68 -13.98 0.28
CA VAL A 279 18.77 -15.14 0.27
C VAL A 279 19.16 -16.16 1.35
N ALA A 280 20.45 -16.49 1.46
CA ALA A 280 20.94 -17.42 2.47
C ALA A 280 20.66 -16.92 3.89
N ARG A 281 20.93 -15.65 4.21
CA ARG A 281 20.63 -15.05 5.52
C ARG A 281 19.13 -15.13 5.85
N VAL A 282 18.27 -14.83 4.88
CA VAL A 282 16.82 -14.89 5.06
C VAL A 282 16.36 -16.34 5.31
N LEU A 283 16.84 -17.30 4.52
CA LEU A 283 16.47 -18.71 4.67
C LEU A 283 16.99 -19.33 5.97
N MET A 284 18.14 -18.87 6.48
CA MET A 284 18.70 -19.32 7.77
C MET A 284 17.99 -18.71 8.98
N THR A 285 17.14 -17.69 8.79
CA THR A 285 16.42 -17.04 9.88
C THR A 285 15.13 -17.80 10.18
N VAL A 286 15.17 -18.66 11.19
CA VAL A 286 14.00 -19.45 11.62
C VAL A 286 12.94 -18.53 12.26
N PRO A 287 11.67 -18.56 11.80
CA PRO A 287 10.60 -17.80 12.42
C PRO A 287 10.38 -18.21 13.89
N ALA A 288 10.17 -17.24 14.79
CA ALA A 288 10.10 -17.47 16.24
C ALA A 288 9.04 -18.48 16.70
N ASN A 289 7.99 -18.72 15.90
CA ASN A 289 6.88 -19.60 16.24
C ASN A 289 7.01 -21.02 15.63
N VAL A 290 8.15 -21.35 15.02
CA VAL A 290 8.37 -22.63 14.34
C VAL A 290 9.63 -23.26 14.90
N LYS A 291 9.57 -24.56 15.18
CA LYS A 291 10.76 -25.31 15.59
C LYS A 291 11.76 -25.38 14.44
N PRO A 292 13.07 -25.19 14.68
CA PRO A 292 14.08 -25.26 13.63
C PRO A 292 14.01 -26.53 12.80
N GLU A 293 13.74 -27.67 13.44
CA GLU A 293 13.65 -28.98 12.80
C GLU A 293 12.50 -29.02 11.78
N ASP A 294 11.31 -28.58 12.20
CA ASP A 294 10.12 -28.53 11.34
C ASP A 294 10.32 -27.51 10.20
N TYR A 295 10.98 -26.39 10.49
CA TYR A 295 11.27 -25.36 9.49
C TYR A 295 12.21 -25.91 8.40
N PHE A 296 13.36 -26.46 8.77
CA PHE A 296 14.33 -26.97 7.81
C PHE A 296 13.84 -28.22 7.07
N ALA A 297 13.05 -29.08 7.72
CA ALA A 297 12.39 -30.20 7.06
C ALA A 297 11.46 -29.75 5.91
N ASN A 298 10.87 -28.56 6.02
CA ASN A 298 10.02 -27.98 4.98
C ASN A 298 10.80 -27.17 3.92
N ILE A 299 11.83 -26.42 4.33
CA ILE A 299 12.55 -25.49 3.45
C ILE A 299 13.60 -26.20 2.59
N ILE A 300 14.35 -27.16 3.16
CA ILE A 300 15.42 -27.86 2.43
C ILE A 300 14.89 -28.56 1.17
N PRO A 301 13.79 -29.35 1.20
CA PRO A 301 13.26 -29.98 0.00
C PRO A 301 12.87 -28.97 -1.09
N LYS A 302 12.35 -27.80 -0.69
CA LYS A 302 11.98 -26.72 -1.63
C LYS A 302 13.21 -26.13 -2.31
N ILE A 303 14.29 -25.88 -1.57
CA ILE A 303 15.57 -25.43 -2.12
C ILE A 303 16.11 -26.48 -3.11
N MET A 304 16.15 -27.75 -2.70
CA MET A 304 16.61 -28.83 -3.57
C MET A 304 15.76 -28.92 -4.85
N SER A 305 14.43 -28.82 -4.74
CA SER A 305 13.55 -28.83 -5.92
C SER A 305 13.81 -27.69 -6.90
N LEU A 306 14.25 -26.53 -6.39
CA LEU A 306 14.57 -25.37 -7.20
C LEU A 306 15.91 -25.55 -7.93
N LEU A 307 16.89 -26.15 -7.26
CA LEU A 307 18.20 -26.46 -7.84
C LEU A 307 18.12 -27.61 -8.86
N SER A 308 17.37 -28.67 -8.57
CA SER A 308 17.25 -29.85 -9.44
C SER A 308 16.51 -29.56 -10.76
N ARG A 309 15.67 -28.51 -10.83
CA ARG A 309 14.98 -28.14 -12.07
C ARG A 309 15.91 -27.50 -13.12
N GLY A 310 17.09 -27.01 -12.72
CA GLY A 310 18.08 -26.41 -13.62
C GLY A 310 18.69 -27.38 -14.64
N GLU A 311 18.59 -28.70 -14.42
CA GLU A 311 19.11 -29.70 -15.35
C GLU A 311 18.15 -30.03 -16.51
N SER A 312 16.86 -29.67 -16.46
CA SER A 312 15.89 -30.12 -17.49
C SER A 312 15.66 -29.12 -18.62
N GLU A 313 15.70 -27.80 -18.38
CA GLU A 313 15.43 -26.82 -19.45
C GLU A 313 16.68 -26.49 -20.28
N THR A 314 17.86 -26.50 -19.65
CA THR A 314 19.13 -26.25 -20.37
C THR A 314 19.52 -27.44 -21.25
N ASN A 315 19.26 -28.68 -20.80
CA ASN A 315 19.53 -29.89 -21.59
C ASN A 315 18.51 -30.14 -22.72
N LYS A 316 17.32 -29.54 -22.66
CA LYS A 316 16.34 -29.62 -23.76
C LYS A 316 16.65 -28.67 -24.92
N ARG A 317 17.38 -27.57 -24.70
CA ARG A 317 17.79 -26.62 -25.75
C ARG A 317 19.09 -26.99 -26.46
N VAL A 318 19.87 -27.93 -25.92
CA VAL A 318 21.09 -28.46 -26.56
C VAL A 318 20.80 -29.75 -27.36
N ALA A 319 19.59 -30.30 -27.24
CA ALA A 319 19.16 -31.52 -27.92
C ALA A 319 18.05 -31.28 -28.99
N ALA A 320 17.88 -30.05 -29.46
CA ALA A 320 16.97 -29.69 -30.56
C ALA A 320 17.72 -28.96 -31.67
#